data_AF-A0A4W4GQK4-F1
#
_entry.id   AF-A0A4W4GQK4-F1
#
_cell.length_a   1.000
_cell.length_b   1.000
_cell.length_c   1.000
_cell.angle_alpha   90.00
_cell.angle_beta   90.00
_cell.angle_gamma   90.00
#
_symmetry.space_group_name_H-M   'P 1'
#
loop_
_entity.id
_entity.type
_entity.pdbx_description
1 polymer ?
#
loop_
_entity_poly.entity_id
_entity_poly.type
_entity_poly.pdbx_seq_one_letter_code
_entity_poly.pdbx_strand_id
1 'polypeptide(L)'
;MELIGSTQTATYIRPKTSNFLPAISTMASSYRNFQPALTTSQNANLPWRTNTYYRSGSVIPSIMSTAQRDNLELSRAKTMFYPSNRTALSTRYMPDDWHKSNQSNFRESESSRNSAERLRRDTIRLIQDREQLTRRTQENTSRNLGERLNDISFWRAELHHEIDNMVTEIATLTEVKRRLERALAETEGPLQVSQECLFHREKRMAIDLVHDDVEKDLIKVRFSLDEVKLILIS
;
A
#
# COMPACT_ATOMS: atom_id res chain seq x y z
N MET A 1 25.59 -33.20 -28.36
CA MET A 1 24.30 -33.67 -28.91
C MET A 1 23.34 -33.69 -27.73
N GLU A 2 22.35 -32.82 -27.54
CA GLU A 2 21.80 -31.67 -28.28
C GLU A 2 21.37 -30.59 -27.28
N LEU A 3 21.13 -29.39 -27.80
CA LEU A 3 20.78 -28.15 -27.12
C LEU A 3 19.31 -27.82 -27.48
N ILE A 4 18.41 -27.64 -26.50
CA ILE A 4 17.03 -27.13 -26.67
C ILE A 4 16.69 -26.38 -25.36
N GLY A 5 16.46 -25.07 -25.22
CA GLY A 5 15.91 -24.04 -26.11
C GLY A 5 14.40 -23.90 -25.85
N SER A 6 13.89 -22.99 -24.99
CA SER A 6 13.64 -21.59 -25.35
C SER A 6 13.06 -20.80 -24.14
N THR A 7 13.53 -19.57 -23.94
CA THR A 7 12.92 -18.58 -23.03
C THR A 7 12.06 -17.64 -23.87
N GLN A 8 10.77 -17.56 -23.58
CA GLN A 8 9.85 -16.63 -24.25
C GLN A 8 10.18 -15.18 -23.83
N THR A 9 10.57 -14.34 -24.79
CA THR A 9 10.70 -12.89 -24.60
C THR A 9 9.33 -12.24 -24.73
N ALA A 10 8.82 -11.66 -23.65
CA ALA A 10 7.58 -10.88 -23.67
C ALA A 10 7.85 -9.48 -24.25
N THR A 11 7.22 -9.16 -25.38
CA THR A 11 7.25 -7.83 -26.01
C THR A 11 6.18 -6.96 -25.38
N TYR A 12 6.58 -5.92 -24.64
CA TYR A 12 5.63 -4.94 -24.08
C TYR A 12 5.39 -3.82 -25.10
N ILE A 13 4.15 -3.71 -25.59
CA ILE A 13 3.70 -2.60 -26.43
C ILE A 13 3.43 -1.40 -25.53
N ARG A 14 4.09 -0.27 -25.82
CA ARG A 14 3.90 1.01 -25.11
C ARG A 14 2.84 1.84 -25.84
N PRO A 15 1.73 2.26 -25.22
CA PRO A 15 0.85 3.25 -25.81
C PRO A 15 1.55 4.62 -25.79
N LYS A 16 1.63 5.25 -26.96
CA LYS A 16 1.88 6.69 -27.09
C LYS A 16 0.51 7.37 -27.09
N THR A 17 0.21 8.19 -26.08
CA THR A 17 -0.45 9.50 -26.23
C THR A 17 -0.56 10.25 -24.90
N SER A 18 -0.29 11.54 -25.02
CA SER A 18 -0.65 12.72 -24.22
C SER A 18 -1.37 12.57 -22.87
N ASN A 19 -0.78 13.23 -21.87
CA ASN A 19 -1.44 14.09 -20.88
C ASN A 19 -2.77 13.60 -20.32
N PHE A 20 -2.76 12.67 -19.38
CA PHE A 20 -3.77 12.64 -18.32
C PHE A 20 -3.13 11.99 -17.09
N LEU A 21 -3.01 12.76 -16.01
CA LEU A 21 -2.68 12.21 -14.69
C LEU A 21 -3.74 11.16 -14.33
N PRO A 22 -3.38 10.04 -13.69
CA PRO A 22 -4.37 9.06 -13.27
C PRO A 22 -5.32 9.68 -12.24
N ALA A 23 -6.63 9.53 -12.47
CA ALA A 23 -7.65 9.95 -11.52
C ALA A 23 -7.44 9.23 -10.17
N ILE A 24 -7.28 10.00 -9.10
CA ILE A 24 -7.36 9.50 -7.72
C ILE A 24 -8.83 9.17 -7.44
N SER A 25 -9.30 8.01 -7.89
CA SER A 25 -10.53 7.37 -7.38
C SER A 25 -10.78 6.03 -8.08
N THR A 26 -10.09 4.99 -7.62
CA THR A 26 -10.66 3.63 -7.41
C THR A 26 -9.66 2.75 -6.65
N MET A 27 -9.14 3.28 -5.54
CA MET A 27 -8.61 2.44 -4.44
C MET A 27 -9.55 2.55 -3.24
N ALA A 28 -10.85 2.33 -3.48
CA ALA A 28 -11.83 2.07 -2.43
C ALA A 28 -12.02 0.55 -2.31
N SER A 29 -10.95 -0.17 -1.98
CA SER A 29 -11.05 -1.55 -1.49
C SER A 29 -9.79 -1.93 -0.72
N SER A 30 -9.74 -1.45 0.51
CA SER A 30 -9.07 -2.16 1.60
C SER A 30 -9.78 -1.82 2.90
N TYR A 31 -10.02 -2.85 3.71
CA TYR A 31 -10.69 -2.87 5.01
C TYR A 31 -12.23 -2.82 5.03
N ARG A 32 -12.86 -3.89 4.52
CA ARG A 32 -14.01 -4.47 5.23
C ARG A 32 -13.75 -5.95 5.50
N ASN A 33 -12.97 -6.22 6.55
CA ASN A 33 -13.09 -7.49 7.28
C ASN A 33 -14.33 -7.36 8.17
N PHE A 34 -15.47 -7.85 7.70
CA PHE A 34 -16.59 -8.14 8.59
C PHE A 34 -16.22 -9.37 9.40
N GLN A 35 -15.81 -9.16 10.65
CA GLN A 35 -15.85 -10.20 11.68
C GLN A 35 -17.31 -10.38 12.10
N PRO A 36 -17.87 -11.60 12.15
CA PRO A 36 -19.05 -11.83 12.96
C PRO A 36 -18.63 -11.73 14.43
N ALA A 37 -19.27 -10.83 15.17
CA ALA A 37 -19.16 -10.76 16.61
C ALA A 37 -19.64 -12.10 17.19
N LEU A 38 -18.72 -12.92 17.69
CA LEU A 38 -19.04 -14.05 18.53
C LEU A 38 -19.54 -13.51 19.88
N THR A 39 -20.85 -13.60 20.08
CA THR A 39 -21.46 -13.42 21.39
C THR A 39 -20.86 -14.45 22.34
N THR A 40 -20.15 -13.95 23.35
CA THR A 40 -19.70 -14.73 24.50
C THR A 40 -20.94 -15.27 25.22
N SER A 41 -21.23 -16.56 25.03
CA SER A 41 -22.10 -17.34 25.90
C SER A 41 -21.20 -18.05 26.90
N GLN A 42 -21.35 -17.69 28.18
CA GLN A 42 -20.71 -18.36 29.28
C GLN A 42 -21.16 -19.82 29.31
N ASN A 43 -20.25 -20.75 29.05
CA ASN A 43 -20.36 -22.12 29.54
C ASN A 43 -18.95 -22.63 29.84
N ALA A 44 -18.58 -22.51 31.11
CA ALA A 44 -17.42 -23.17 31.67
C ALA A 44 -17.70 -24.68 31.67
N ASN A 45 -17.01 -25.46 30.84
CA ASN A 45 -16.78 -26.90 31.04
C ASN A 45 -15.63 -27.38 30.12
N LEU A 46 -14.40 -27.31 30.63
CA LEU A 46 -13.22 -27.97 30.09
C LEU A 46 -13.28 -29.48 30.40
N PRO A 47 -13.12 -30.41 29.43
CA PRO A 47 -12.97 -31.83 29.73
C PRO A 47 -11.49 -32.18 29.82
N TRP A 48 -10.81 -31.62 30.83
CA TRP A 48 -9.62 -32.26 31.38
C TRP A 48 -9.77 -32.25 32.88
N ARG A 49 -10.37 -33.30 33.43
CA ARG A 49 -9.88 -34.06 34.59
C ARG A 49 -10.68 -35.36 34.75
N THR A 50 -9.95 -36.36 35.21
CA THR A 50 -10.38 -37.69 35.62
C THR A 50 -11.42 -37.63 36.74
N ASN A 51 -12.53 -38.36 36.63
CA ASN A 51 -13.12 -38.99 37.81
C ASN A 51 -13.83 -40.30 37.46
N THR A 52 -13.34 -41.33 38.15
CA THR A 52 -13.88 -42.66 38.35
C THR A 52 -15.18 -42.62 39.17
N TYR A 53 -16.03 -43.63 38.98
CA TYR A 53 -17.26 -43.95 39.72
C TYR A 53 -18.58 -43.32 39.22
N TYR A 54 -19.51 -44.23 38.93
CA TYR A 54 -20.90 -44.09 38.47
C TYR A 54 -21.13 -43.78 36.98
N ARG A 55 -21.09 -44.86 36.18
CA ARG A 55 -21.84 -44.99 34.92
C ARG A 55 -23.35 -44.98 35.26
N SER A 56 -24.00 -43.82 35.15
CA SER A 56 -25.47 -43.72 35.09
C SER A 56 -25.95 -43.90 33.65
N GLY A 57 -26.97 -44.73 33.48
CA GLY A 57 -27.45 -45.23 32.19
C GLY A 57 -28.05 -44.16 31.28
N SER A 58 -27.72 -44.25 29.99
CA SER A 58 -28.42 -43.57 28.91
C SER A 58 -29.67 -44.36 28.53
N VAL A 59 -30.85 -43.93 29.00
CA VAL A 59 -32.15 -44.39 28.46
C VAL A 59 -32.51 -43.45 27.31
N ILE A 60 -32.61 -43.98 26.10
CA ILE A 60 -33.22 -43.33 24.95
C ILE A 60 -34.72 -43.68 24.98
N PRO A 61 -35.67 -42.74 25.03
CA PRO A 61 -37.08 -43.07 24.95
C PRO A 61 -37.44 -43.39 23.50
N SER A 62 -37.79 -44.64 23.23
CA SER A 62 -38.39 -45.05 21.96
C SER A 62 -39.91 -45.06 22.10
N ILE A 63 -40.60 -44.39 21.17
CA ILE A 63 -42.04 -44.25 21.11
C ILE A 63 -42.65 -45.61 20.74
N MET A 64 -43.51 -46.17 21.58
CA MET A 64 -44.44 -47.26 21.21
C MET A 64 -45.88 -46.77 21.38
N SER A 65 -46.66 -46.90 20.31
CA SER A 65 -48.12 -46.78 20.33
C SER A 65 -48.75 -48.17 20.37
N THR A 66 -49.84 -48.26 21.11
CA THR A 66 -50.55 -49.43 21.63
C THR A 66 -51.52 -50.04 20.64
N ALA A 67 -51.61 -51.37 20.60
CA ALA A 67 -52.87 -52.08 20.38
C ALA A 67 -52.85 -53.49 21.02
N GLN A 68 -53.88 -53.73 21.82
CA GLN A 68 -54.22 -54.90 22.64
C GLN A 68 -54.17 -56.26 21.91
N ARG A 69 -53.90 -57.35 22.65
CA ARG A 69 -54.96 -58.25 23.16
C ARG A 69 -54.43 -59.33 24.12
N ASP A 70 -55.36 -59.75 24.96
CA ASP A 70 -55.24 -60.51 26.20
C ASP A 70 -54.59 -61.90 26.08
N ASN A 71 -53.87 -62.31 27.12
CA ASN A 71 -54.06 -63.62 27.73
C ASN A 71 -53.49 -63.63 29.16
N LEU A 72 -54.38 -63.97 30.09
CA LEU A 72 -54.17 -64.13 31.52
C LEU A 72 -53.65 -65.54 31.76
N GLU A 73 -52.45 -65.73 32.31
CA GLU A 73 -52.09 -66.97 32.99
C GLU A 73 -51.00 -66.69 34.04
N LEU A 74 -51.43 -66.84 35.29
CA LEU A 74 -50.67 -67.26 36.46
C LEU A 74 -49.44 -66.44 36.86
N SER A 75 -49.62 -65.77 38.00
CA SER A 75 -48.59 -65.26 38.90
C SER A 75 -47.40 -66.22 39.04
N ARG A 76 -46.43 -66.08 38.12
CA ARG A 76 -45.09 -66.61 38.29
C ARG A 76 -44.44 -65.76 39.37
N ALA A 77 -44.26 -66.37 40.54
CA ALA A 77 -43.52 -65.80 41.65
C ALA A 77 -42.33 -64.98 41.13
N LYS A 78 -42.17 -63.76 41.64
CA LYS A 78 -40.93 -62.97 41.45
C LYS A 78 -39.81 -63.69 42.20
N THR A 79 -39.35 -64.83 41.68
CA THR A 79 -38.06 -65.37 42.04
C THR A 79 -37.05 -64.38 41.46
N MET A 80 -36.29 -63.72 42.34
CA MET A 80 -35.12 -62.97 41.94
C MET A 80 -34.31 -63.89 41.02
N PHE A 81 -34.21 -63.52 39.75
CA PHE A 81 -33.27 -64.17 38.86
C PHE A 81 -31.89 -63.70 39.31
N TYR A 82 -31.30 -64.41 40.27
CA TYR A 82 -29.87 -64.33 40.47
C TYR A 82 -29.25 -64.70 39.12
N PRO A 83 -28.46 -63.82 38.50
CA PRO A 83 -27.76 -64.18 37.28
C PRO A 83 -26.98 -65.45 37.57
N SER A 84 -27.40 -66.58 37.00
CA SER A 84 -26.66 -67.83 37.12
C SER A 84 -25.21 -67.55 36.74
N ASN A 85 -24.27 -67.96 37.57
CA ASN A 85 -22.82 -67.87 37.30
C ASN A 85 -22.39 -68.42 35.92
N ARG A 86 -23.26 -69.20 35.25
CA ARG A 86 -23.13 -69.61 33.84
C ARG A 86 -23.12 -68.47 32.83
N THR A 87 -23.94 -67.42 32.96
CA THR A 87 -23.91 -66.27 32.04
C THR A 87 -22.70 -65.37 32.28
N ALA A 88 -22.15 -65.37 33.51
CA ALA A 88 -20.91 -64.66 33.84
C ALA A 88 -19.65 -65.29 33.22
N LEU A 89 -19.74 -66.52 32.68
CA LEU A 89 -18.66 -67.15 31.89
C LEU A 89 -18.76 -66.82 30.41
N SER A 90 -19.98 -66.71 29.85
CA SER A 90 -20.21 -66.31 28.46
C SER A 90 -20.00 -64.83 28.17
N THR A 91 -19.82 -63.99 29.20
CA THR A 91 -19.51 -62.55 29.07
C THR A 91 -18.01 -62.23 29.18
N ARG A 92 -17.14 -63.25 29.33
CA ARG A 92 -15.70 -63.04 29.48
C ARG A 92 -15.02 -63.10 28.13
N TYR A 93 -14.17 -62.11 27.86
CA TYR A 93 -13.27 -62.12 26.73
C TYR A 93 -12.29 -63.29 26.81
N MET A 94 -12.04 -63.94 25.69
CA MET A 94 -10.99 -64.95 25.60
C MET A 94 -9.62 -64.25 25.60
N PRO A 95 -8.55 -64.93 26.04
CA PRO A 95 -7.19 -64.37 25.96
C PRO A 95 -6.84 -63.81 24.57
N ASP A 96 -7.31 -64.46 23.50
CA ASP A 96 -7.14 -63.98 22.13
C ASP A 96 -7.81 -62.64 21.86
N ASP A 97 -8.97 -62.36 22.44
CA ASP A 97 -9.67 -61.07 22.31
C ASP A 97 -8.89 -59.97 23.04
N TRP A 98 -8.31 -60.29 24.20
CA TRP A 98 -7.41 -59.39 24.92
C TRP A 98 -6.14 -59.12 24.10
N HIS A 99 -5.51 -60.14 23.52
CA HIS A 99 -4.35 -59.97 22.65
C HIS A 99 -4.66 -59.11 21.43
N LYS A 100 -5.80 -59.35 20.75
CA LYS A 100 -6.26 -58.53 19.62
C LYS A 100 -6.50 -57.08 20.02
N SER A 101 -7.15 -56.85 21.16
CA SER A 101 -7.40 -55.49 21.68
C SER A 101 -6.10 -54.75 21.99
N ASN A 102 -5.16 -55.38 22.69
CA ASN A 102 -3.86 -54.77 22.97
C ASN A 102 -3.04 -54.53 21.71
N GLN A 103 -3.07 -55.46 20.76
CA GLN A 103 -2.39 -55.30 19.47
C GLN A 103 -2.98 -54.13 18.67
N SER A 104 -4.30 -53.93 18.71
CA SER A 104 -4.97 -52.79 18.10
C SER A 104 -4.57 -51.48 18.78
N ASN A 105 -4.64 -51.42 20.12
CA ASN A 105 -4.26 -50.25 20.91
C ASN A 105 -2.80 -49.86 20.68
N PHE A 106 -1.90 -50.84 20.56
CA PHE A 106 -0.49 -50.61 20.26
C PHE A 106 -0.32 -49.98 18.86
N ARG A 107 -1.00 -50.53 17.85
CA ARG A 107 -0.94 -49.99 16.47
C ARG A 107 -1.50 -48.57 16.40
N GLU A 108 -2.59 -48.30 17.09
CA GLU A 108 -3.20 -46.97 17.15
C GLU A 108 -2.28 -45.97 17.86
N SER A 109 -1.67 -46.38 18.97
CA SER A 109 -0.71 -45.56 19.71
C SER A 109 0.52 -45.21 18.86
N GLU A 110 1.06 -46.19 18.13
CA GLU A 110 2.20 -45.98 17.23
C GLU A 110 1.84 -45.07 16.05
N SER A 111 0.65 -45.25 15.46
CA SER A 111 0.15 -44.37 14.40
C SER A 111 -0.04 -42.93 14.89
N SER A 112 -0.59 -42.76 16.10
CA SER A 112 -0.76 -41.47 16.75
C SER A 112 0.58 -40.80 17.04
N ARG A 113 1.56 -41.54 17.58
CA ARG A 113 2.93 -41.07 17.83
C ARG A 113 3.61 -40.62 16.54
N ASN A 114 3.57 -41.44 15.49
CA ASN A 114 4.17 -41.09 14.20
C ASN A 114 3.52 -39.85 13.58
N SER A 115 2.20 -39.73 13.68
CA SER A 115 1.47 -38.55 13.20
C SER A 115 1.84 -37.28 13.97
N ALA A 116 1.97 -37.37 15.30
CA ALA A 116 2.40 -36.26 16.14
C ALA A 116 3.85 -35.85 15.85
N GLU A 117 4.76 -36.81 15.64
CA GLU A 117 6.14 -36.52 15.25
C GLU A 117 6.23 -35.84 13.88
N ARG A 118 5.47 -36.32 12.89
CA ARG A 118 5.38 -35.67 11.57
C ARG A 118 4.88 -34.23 11.69
N LEU A 119 3.78 -34.03 12.42
CA LEU A 119 3.22 -32.70 12.66
C LEU A 119 4.25 -31.74 13.29
N ARG A 120 5.02 -32.21 14.29
CA ARG A 120 6.08 -31.38 14.90
C ARG A 120 7.16 -31.02 13.90
N ARG A 121 7.63 -31.96 13.08
CA ARG A 121 8.64 -31.70 12.04
C ARG A 121 8.12 -30.69 11.01
N ASP A 122 6.89 -30.87 10.54
CA ASP A 122 6.25 -29.97 9.58
C ASP A 122 6.05 -28.56 10.17
N THR A 123 5.66 -28.49 11.45
CA THR A 123 5.51 -27.20 12.17
C THR A 123 6.84 -26.46 12.28
N ILE A 124 7.92 -27.16 12.64
CA ILE A 124 9.26 -26.55 12.73
C ILE A 124 9.69 -26.01 11.37
N ARG A 125 9.52 -26.80 10.29
CA ARG A 125 9.83 -26.35 8.93
C ARG A 125 9.01 -25.11 8.56
N LEU A 126 7.70 -25.14 8.82
CA LEU A 126 6.82 -24.01 8.52
C LEU A 126 7.25 -22.74 9.26
N ILE A 127 7.63 -22.85 10.54
CA ILE A 127 8.14 -21.71 11.33
C ILE A 127 9.39 -21.13 10.67
N GLN A 128 10.36 -21.97 10.30
CA GLN A 128 11.60 -21.55 9.66
C GLN A 128 11.35 -20.88 8.30
N ASP A 129 10.49 -21.46 7.47
CA ASP A 129 10.13 -20.90 6.17
C ASP A 129 9.47 -19.55 6.33
N ARG A 130 8.57 -19.41 7.31
CA ARG A 130 7.86 -18.15 7.56
C ARG A 130 8.77 -17.08 8.13
N GLU A 131 9.71 -17.44 9.01
CA GLU A 131 10.72 -16.55 9.54
C GLU A 131 11.62 -16.03 8.42
N GLN A 132 12.15 -16.92 7.57
CA GLN A 132 12.98 -16.54 6.43
C GLN A 132 12.26 -15.62 5.46
N LEU A 133 11.00 -15.95 5.11
CA LEU A 133 10.20 -15.11 4.24
C LEU A 133 9.98 -13.72 4.86
N THR A 134 9.61 -13.68 6.14
CA THR A 134 9.36 -12.42 6.86
C THR A 134 10.61 -11.54 6.87
N ARG A 135 11.77 -12.13 7.20
CA ARG A 135 13.04 -11.42 7.22
C ARG A 135 13.39 -10.85 5.85
N ARG A 136 13.31 -11.67 4.78
CA ARG A 136 13.58 -11.21 3.41
C ARG A 136 12.64 -10.09 2.98
N THR A 137 11.35 -10.22 3.28
CA THR A 137 10.37 -9.17 2.96
C THR A 137 10.67 -7.88 3.71
N GLN A 138 10.96 -7.95 5.02
CA GLN A 138 11.32 -6.77 5.81
C GLN A 138 12.59 -6.10 5.29
N GLU A 139 13.66 -6.86 5.05
CA GLU A 139 14.92 -6.34 4.49
C GLU A 139 14.70 -5.65 3.15
N ASN A 140 13.96 -6.28 2.23
CA ASN A 140 13.66 -5.72 0.92
C ASN A 140 12.82 -4.44 1.02
N THR A 141 11.78 -4.44 1.86
CA THR A 141 10.92 -3.27 2.07
C THR A 141 11.70 -2.13 2.72
N SER A 142 12.48 -2.40 3.77
CA SER A 142 13.32 -1.39 4.42
C SER A 142 14.33 -0.78 3.46
N ARG A 143 14.97 -1.61 2.62
CA ARG A 143 15.89 -1.13 1.58
C ARG A 143 15.17 -0.23 0.57
N ASN A 144 14.04 -0.67 0.03
CA ASN A 144 13.28 0.10 -0.96
C ASN A 144 12.79 1.44 -0.38
N LEU A 145 12.35 1.45 0.88
CA LEU A 145 11.97 2.69 1.57
C LEU A 145 13.17 3.62 1.75
N GLY A 146 14.35 3.09 2.09
CA GLY A 146 15.58 3.87 2.18
C GLY A 146 15.99 4.50 0.85
N GLU A 147 15.95 3.73 -0.24
CA GLU A 147 16.21 4.22 -1.60
C GLU A 147 15.24 5.35 -1.98
N ARG A 148 13.93 5.13 -1.78
CA ARG A 148 12.91 6.17 -2.06
C ARG A 148 13.07 7.42 -1.21
N LEU A 149 13.46 7.29 0.05
CA LEU A 149 13.71 8.43 0.93
C LEU A 149 14.88 9.27 0.41
N ASN A 150 15.95 8.61 -0.04
CA ASN A 150 17.10 9.28 -0.65
C ASN A 150 16.71 10.00 -1.94
N ASP A 151 15.94 9.34 -2.82
CA ASP A 151 15.46 9.96 -4.07
C ASP A 151 14.62 11.20 -3.78
N ILE A 152 13.66 11.11 -2.84
CA ILE A 152 12.82 12.26 -2.45
C ILE A 152 13.68 13.37 -1.86
N SER A 153 14.65 13.05 -1.00
CA SER A 153 15.53 14.06 -0.42
C SER A 153 16.41 14.73 -1.46
N PHE A 154 16.92 13.96 -2.44
CA PHE A 154 17.70 14.47 -3.56
C PHE A 154 16.87 15.44 -4.41
N TRP A 155 15.70 15.02 -4.88
CA TRP A 155 14.85 15.89 -5.70
C TRP A 155 14.34 17.10 -4.95
N ARG A 156 14.10 16.98 -3.64
CA ARG A 156 13.79 18.14 -2.81
C ARG A 156 14.97 19.12 -2.82
N ALA A 157 16.20 18.65 -2.61
CA ALA A 157 17.37 19.52 -2.62
C ALA A 157 17.57 20.19 -3.99
N GLU A 158 17.39 19.45 -5.07
CA GLU A 158 17.50 19.96 -6.45
C GLU A 158 16.47 21.06 -6.71
N LEU A 159 15.21 20.85 -6.31
CA LEU A 159 14.16 21.87 -6.46
C LEU A 159 14.45 23.13 -5.65
N HIS A 160 14.99 23.00 -4.43
CA HIS A 160 15.38 24.18 -3.64
C HIS A 160 16.53 24.93 -4.29
N HIS A 161 17.54 24.20 -4.81
CA HIS A 161 18.64 24.82 -5.54
C HIS A 161 18.16 25.59 -6.76
N GLU A 162 17.24 25.01 -7.54
CA GLU A 162 16.68 25.68 -8.72
C GLU A 162 15.83 26.90 -8.34
N ILE A 163 15.07 26.84 -7.25
CA ILE A 163 14.36 28.00 -6.71
C ILE A 163 15.33 29.12 -6.35
N ASP A 164 16.42 28.81 -5.66
CA ASP A 164 17.42 29.80 -5.28
C ASP A 164 18.07 30.43 -6.53
N ASN A 165 18.40 29.62 -7.54
CA ASN A 165 18.91 30.09 -8.83
C ASN A 165 17.92 31.06 -9.49
N MET A 166 16.64 30.66 -9.62
CA MET A 166 15.61 31.53 -10.19
C MET A 166 15.43 32.83 -9.40
N VAL A 167 15.46 32.79 -8.07
CA VAL A 167 15.38 34.01 -7.24
C VAL A 167 16.56 34.95 -7.54
N THR A 168 17.76 34.41 -7.67
CA THR A 168 18.93 35.24 -8.03
C THR A 168 18.80 35.82 -9.43
N GLU A 169 18.32 35.05 -10.41
CA GLU A 169 18.11 35.53 -11.78
C GLU A 169 17.01 36.59 -11.85
N ILE A 170 15.91 36.42 -11.12
CA ILE A 170 14.85 37.44 -11.03
C ILE A 170 15.43 38.74 -10.45
N ALA A 171 16.27 38.65 -9.41
CA ALA A 171 16.90 39.83 -8.82
C ALA A 171 17.83 40.56 -9.81
N THR A 172 18.65 39.81 -10.57
CA THR A 172 19.56 40.41 -11.57
C THR A 172 18.79 41.04 -12.72
N LEU A 173 17.76 40.37 -13.26
CA LEU A 173 16.91 40.90 -14.32
C LEU A 173 16.11 42.13 -13.84
N THR A 174 15.64 42.12 -12.61
CA THR A 174 14.95 43.28 -12.01
C THR A 174 15.88 44.49 -11.94
N GLU A 175 17.14 44.29 -11.55
CA GLU A 175 18.13 45.37 -11.53
C GLU A 175 18.48 45.87 -12.94
N VAL A 176 18.61 44.99 -13.91
CA VAL A 176 18.83 45.37 -15.32
C VAL A 176 17.65 46.18 -15.85
N LYS A 177 16.42 45.72 -15.62
CA LYS A 177 15.21 46.46 -15.97
C LYS A 177 15.20 47.86 -15.36
N ARG A 178 15.46 47.96 -14.05
CA ARG A 178 15.52 49.25 -13.34
C ARG A 178 16.57 50.20 -13.94
N ARG A 179 17.72 49.67 -14.38
CA ARG A 179 18.77 50.45 -15.06
C ARG A 179 18.33 50.93 -16.44
N LEU A 180 17.66 50.08 -17.22
CA LEU A 180 17.15 50.44 -18.54
C LEU A 180 16.04 51.50 -18.45
N GLU A 181 15.11 51.34 -17.52
CA GLU A 181 14.04 52.34 -17.26
C GLU A 181 14.64 53.70 -16.86
N ARG A 182 15.68 53.70 -16.02
CA ARG A 182 16.40 54.93 -15.68
C ARG A 182 17.09 55.54 -16.89
N ALA A 183 17.84 54.75 -17.67
CA ALA A 183 18.51 55.25 -18.86
C ALA A 183 17.52 55.84 -19.87
N LEU A 184 16.36 55.21 -20.04
CA LEU A 184 15.29 55.73 -20.88
C LEU A 184 14.78 57.08 -20.37
N ALA A 185 14.50 57.19 -19.07
CA ALA A 185 14.07 58.45 -18.47
C ALA A 185 15.13 59.57 -18.60
N GLU A 186 16.42 59.23 -18.52
CA GLU A 186 17.53 60.18 -18.69
C GLU A 186 17.62 60.74 -20.13
N THR A 187 17.11 60.03 -21.15
CA THR A 187 17.07 60.55 -22.52
C THR A 187 15.99 61.61 -22.77
N GLU A 188 14.96 61.69 -21.92
CA GLU A 188 13.84 62.62 -22.11
C GLU A 188 14.26 64.09 -22.00
N GLY A 189 15.09 64.41 -21.00
CA GLY A 189 15.55 65.79 -20.77
C GLY A 189 16.33 66.38 -21.95
N PRO A 190 17.41 65.72 -22.41
CA PRO A 190 18.16 66.17 -23.59
C PRO A 190 17.29 66.27 -24.84
N LEU A 191 16.37 65.33 -25.05
CA LEU A 191 15.48 65.36 -26.22
C LEU A 191 14.57 66.59 -26.19
N GLN A 192 13.95 66.86 -25.04
CA GLN A 192 13.11 68.04 -24.85
C GLN A 192 13.89 69.34 -25.06
N VAL A 193 15.11 69.44 -24.54
CA VAL A 193 15.97 70.61 -24.74
C VAL A 193 16.31 70.80 -26.21
N SER A 194 16.67 69.73 -26.93
CA SER A 194 16.96 69.81 -28.36
C SER A 194 15.74 70.23 -29.18
N GLN A 195 14.56 69.71 -28.86
CA GLN A 195 13.30 70.09 -29.50
C GLN A 195 12.94 71.55 -29.26
N GLU A 196 13.03 72.04 -28.02
CA GLU A 196 12.76 73.43 -27.67
C GLU A 196 13.76 74.39 -28.34
N CYS A 197 15.04 73.99 -28.40
CA CYS A 197 16.08 74.72 -29.09
C CYS A 197 15.82 74.85 -30.60
N LEU A 198 15.31 73.80 -31.24
CA LEU A 198 14.93 73.84 -32.66
C LEU A 198 13.68 74.71 -32.87
N PHE A 199 12.67 74.57 -32.01
CA PHE A 199 11.44 75.36 -32.05
C PHE A 199 11.71 76.87 -31.93
N HIS A 200 12.61 77.29 -31.06
CA HIS A 200 13.02 78.70 -30.96
C HIS A 200 13.76 79.19 -32.21
N ARG A 201 14.55 78.34 -32.87
CA ARG A 201 15.25 78.70 -34.11
C ARG A 201 14.30 78.89 -35.27
N GLU A 202 13.27 78.05 -35.38
CA GLU A 202 12.23 78.15 -36.41
C GLU A 202 11.41 79.46 -36.31
N LYS A 203 11.37 80.09 -35.13
CA LYS A 203 10.71 81.38 -34.89
C LYS A 203 11.54 82.60 -35.28
N ARG A 204 12.82 82.46 -35.65
CA ARG A 204 13.63 83.59 -36.10
C ARG A 204 13.03 84.18 -37.39
N MET A 205 13.24 85.47 -37.63
CA MET A 205 12.62 86.18 -38.76
C MET A 205 13.65 86.81 -39.68
N ALA A 206 13.27 86.99 -40.95
CA ALA A 206 14.06 87.67 -41.97
C ALA A 206 15.48 87.08 -42.09
N ILE A 207 16.51 87.93 -41.96
CA ILE A 207 17.91 87.53 -42.12
C ILE A 207 18.40 86.58 -41.01
N ASP A 208 17.71 86.52 -39.87
CA ASP A 208 18.09 85.67 -38.74
C ASP A 208 17.56 84.23 -38.89
N LEU A 209 16.64 83.98 -39.84
CA LEU A 209 16.17 82.61 -40.15
C LEU A 209 17.20 81.89 -41.02
N VAL A 210 18.20 81.30 -40.35
CA VAL A 210 19.37 80.68 -40.98
C VAL A 210 19.53 79.25 -40.49
N HIS A 211 19.84 78.33 -41.42
CA HIS A 211 20.31 76.97 -41.12
C HIS A 211 21.76 77.00 -40.62
N ASP A 212 21.92 77.37 -39.36
CA ASP A 212 23.23 77.43 -38.69
C ASP A 212 23.76 76.03 -38.36
N ASP A 213 25.06 75.96 -38.04
CA ASP A 213 25.68 74.67 -37.71
C ASP A 213 25.12 74.07 -36.40
N VAL A 214 24.64 74.91 -35.48
CA VAL A 214 24.01 74.44 -34.24
C VAL A 214 22.67 73.76 -34.53
N GLU A 215 21.88 74.24 -35.50
CA GLU A 215 20.65 73.60 -35.97
C GLU A 215 20.94 72.19 -36.51
N LYS A 216 21.97 72.05 -37.36
CA LYS A 216 22.37 70.74 -37.91
C LYS A 216 22.78 69.77 -36.80
N ASP A 217 23.56 70.25 -35.83
CA ASP A 217 23.99 69.44 -34.68
C ASP A 217 22.81 69.06 -33.78
N LEU A 218 21.86 69.96 -33.53
CA LEU A 218 20.65 69.67 -32.75
C LEU A 218 19.76 68.62 -33.44
N ILE A 219 19.61 68.69 -34.76
CA ILE A 219 18.90 67.67 -35.54
C ILE A 219 19.58 66.31 -35.38
N LYS A 220 20.91 66.26 -35.49
CA LYS A 220 21.68 65.03 -35.31
C LYS A 220 21.51 64.45 -33.90
N VAL A 221 21.63 65.28 -32.86
CA VAL A 221 21.42 64.87 -31.47
C VAL A 221 20.01 64.32 -31.27
N ARG A 222 18.99 64.98 -31.82
CA ARG A 222 17.60 64.50 -31.77
C ARG A 222 17.46 63.10 -32.35
N PHE A 223 17.97 62.88 -33.57
CA PHE A 223 17.94 61.57 -34.23
C PHE A 223 18.67 60.50 -33.42
N SER A 224 19.86 60.80 -32.89
CA SER A 224 20.62 59.85 -32.07
C SER A 224 19.90 59.51 -30.75
N LEU A 225 19.23 60.47 -30.12
CA LEU A 225 18.44 60.22 -28.91
C LEU A 225 17.20 59.36 -29.20
N ASP A 226 16.51 59.63 -30.31
CA ASP A 226 15.37 58.80 -30.75
C ASP A 226 15.82 57.36 -31.05
N GLU A 227 16.99 57.17 -31.66
CA GLU A 227 17.58 55.84 -31.89
C GLU A 227 17.93 55.12 -30.58
N VAL A 228 18.56 55.81 -29.63
CA VAL A 228 18.88 55.25 -28.30
C VAL A 228 17.60 54.86 -27.56
N LYS A 229 16.55 55.68 -27.62
CA LYS A 229 15.25 55.35 -27.03
C LYS A 229 14.67 54.07 -27.63
N LEU A 230 14.72 53.92 -28.96
CA LEU A 230 14.27 52.70 -29.65
C LEU A 230 15.01 51.45 -29.19
N ILE A 231 16.33 51.55 -28.96
CA ILE A 231 17.15 50.44 -28.44
C ILE A 231 16.79 50.09 -26.99
N LEU A 232 16.45 51.08 -26.16
CA LEU A 232 16.13 50.85 -24.75
C LEU A 232 14.74 50.25 -24.53
N ILE A 233 13.84 50.35 -25.51
CA ILE A 233 12.48 49.79 -25.46
C ILE A 233 12.31 48.47 -26.22
N SER A 234 13.30 48.08 -27.04
CA SER A 234 13.31 46.82 -27.80
C SER A 234 13.72 45.62 -26.95
#